data_AF-A0A3M1YJU6-F1
#
_entry.id   AF-A0A3M1YJU6-F1
#
_cell.length_a   1.000
_cell.length_b   1.000
_cell.length_c   1.000
_cell.angle_alpha   90.00
_cell.angle_beta   90.00
_cell.angle_gamma   90.00
#
_symmetry.space_group_name_H-M   'P 1'
#
loop_
_entity.id
_entity.type
_entity.pdbx_description
1 polymer ?
#
loop_
_entity_poly.entity_id
_entity_poly.type
_entity_poly.pdbx_seq_one_letter_code
_entity_poly.pdbx_strand_id
1 'polypeptide(L)'
;MKKIVLASLFFACIYFHGVSQTLSEKFQRIGLNTITTAVPFMLIAPDSRAGGMGDVGAATSPDGNSIHWNPSKLAFVEDELG
;
A
#
# COMPACT_ATOMS: atom_id res chain seq x y z
N MET A 1 -11.28 37.62 41.63
CA MET A 1 -10.99 36.17 41.64
C MET A 1 -11.74 35.40 40.55
N LYS A 2 -13.08 35.49 40.43
CA LYS A 2 -13.87 34.77 39.40
C LYS A 2 -13.42 34.97 37.95
N LYS A 3 -12.99 36.20 37.58
CA LYS A 3 -12.52 36.54 36.23
C LYS A 3 -11.16 35.91 35.87
N ILE A 4 -10.30 35.69 36.86
CA ILE A 4 -8.97 35.09 36.67
C ILE A 4 -9.11 33.58 36.46
N VAL A 5 -10.00 32.93 37.23
CA VAL A 5 -10.32 31.50 37.08
C VAL A 5 -10.94 31.20 35.71
N LEU A 6 -11.80 32.09 35.21
CA LEU A 6 -12.41 31.92 33.90
C LEU A 6 -11.39 32.07 32.75
N ALA A 7 -10.43 32.99 32.88
CA ALA A 7 -9.35 33.17 31.91
C ALA A 7 -8.38 31.98 31.89
N SER A 8 -8.05 31.40 33.05
CA SER A 8 -7.18 30.21 33.11
C SER A 8 -7.87 28.97 32.54
N LEU A 9 -9.19 28.82 32.72
CA LEU A 9 -9.96 27.74 32.10
C LEU A 9 -10.01 27.86 30.58
N PHE A 10 -10.19 29.08 30.06
CA PHE A 10 -10.19 29.32 28.63
C PHE A 10 -8.83 29.01 27.99
N PHE A 11 -7.73 29.40 28.65
CA PHE A 11 -6.38 29.08 28.21
C PHE A 11 -6.13 27.57 28.24
N ALA A 12 -6.56 26.86 29.29
CA ALA A 12 -6.44 25.40 29.36
C ALA A 12 -7.20 24.67 28.23
N CYS A 13 -8.39 25.15 27.85
CA CYS A 13 -9.15 24.57 26.74
C CYS A 13 -8.45 24.71 25.39
N ILE A 14 -7.74 25.82 25.14
CA ILE A 14 -6.99 26.03 23.90
C ILE A 14 -5.79 25.09 23.82
N TYR A 15 -5.08 24.88 24.93
CA TYR A 15 -3.97 23.92 25.00
C TYR A 15 -4.43 22.48 24.77
N PHE A 16 -5.64 22.12 25.24
CA PHE A 16 -6.20 20.79 25.04
C PHE A 16 -6.61 20.52 23.58
N HIS A 17 -7.10 21.54 22.85
CA HIS A 17 -7.42 21.42 21.42
C HIS A 17 -6.17 21.23 20.54
N GLY A 18 -5.04 21.85 20.91
CA GLY A 18 -3.79 21.74 20.15
C GLY A 18 -3.13 20.35 20.18
N VAL A 19 -3.40 19.53 21.20
CA VAL A 19 -2.82 18.17 21.34
C VAL A 19 -3.64 17.11 20.59
N SER A 20 -4.91 17.38 20.27
CA SER A 20 -5.85 16.36 19.77
C SER A 20 -5.81 16.11 18.26
N GLN A 21 -5.03 16.88 17.48
CA GLN A 21 -4.93 16.70 16.03
C GLN A 21 -3.56 16.13 15.65
N THR A 22 -3.41 14.81 15.65
CA THR A 22 -2.25 14.20 14.99
C THR A 22 -2.63 12.85 14.39
N LEU A 23 -2.18 12.64 13.15
CA LEU A 23 -2.25 11.45 12.30
C LEU A 23 -3.43 11.33 11.31
N SER A 24 -4.70 11.51 11.70
CA SER A 24 -5.83 11.23 10.78
C SER A 24 -5.99 12.24 9.62
N GLU A 25 -5.81 13.54 9.88
CA GLU A 25 -5.98 14.58 8.83
C GLU A 25 -4.88 14.55 7.76
N LYS A 26 -3.69 14.00 8.06
CA LYS A 26 -2.54 14.11 7.16
C LYS A 26 -2.75 13.30 5.87
N PHE A 27 -3.41 12.14 5.94
CA PHE A 27 -3.74 11.34 4.76
C PHE A 27 -4.83 12.00 3.89
N GLN A 28 -5.83 12.61 4.54
CA GLN A 28 -6.97 13.22 3.85
C GLN A 28 -6.62 14.55 3.17
N ARG A 29 -5.66 15.31 3.73
CA ARG A 29 -5.18 16.59 3.14
C ARG A 29 -4.32 16.41 1.87
N ILE A 30 -3.77 15.22 1.64
CA ILE A 30 -2.92 14.93 0.46
C ILE A 30 -3.76 14.37 -0.71
N GLY A 31 -5.06 14.09 -0.50
CA GLY A 31 -5.96 13.62 -1.55
C GLY A 31 -5.53 12.28 -2.17
N LEU A 32 -4.82 11.44 -1.41
CA LEU A 32 -4.32 10.16 -1.90
C LEU A 32 -5.42 9.10 -1.83
N ASN A 33 -6.02 8.77 -2.98
CA ASN A 33 -6.91 7.63 -3.11
C ASN A 33 -6.09 6.35 -3.36
N THR A 34 -5.43 5.86 -2.32
CA THR A 34 -4.65 4.61 -2.42
C THR A 34 -5.57 3.40 -2.29
N ILE A 35 -5.38 2.42 -3.16
CA ILE A 35 -6.12 1.15 -3.11
C ILE A 35 -5.44 0.25 -2.08
N THR A 36 -6.19 -0.15 -1.06
CA THR A 36 -5.73 -1.13 -0.07
C THR A 36 -6.00 -2.54 -0.59
N THR A 37 -4.94 -3.30 -0.83
CA THR A 37 -5.05 -4.71 -1.21
C THR A 37 -5.05 -5.56 0.06
N ALA A 38 -5.89 -6.59 0.11
CA ALA A 38 -5.93 -7.50 1.26
C ALA A 38 -4.63 -8.31 1.43
N VAL A 39 -3.87 -8.49 0.33
CA VAL A 39 -2.70 -9.36 0.28
C VAL A 39 -1.54 -8.67 -0.45
N PRO A 40 -0.79 -7.76 0.21
CA PRO A 40 0.26 -6.97 -0.45
C PRO A 40 1.43 -7.79 -0.98
N PHE A 41 1.71 -8.96 -0.41
CA PHE A 41 2.84 -9.79 -0.83
C PHE A 41 2.64 -10.46 -2.19
N MET A 42 1.40 -10.57 -2.71
CA MET A 42 1.17 -11.08 -4.07
C MET A 42 1.70 -10.14 -5.15
N LEU A 43 2.06 -8.90 -4.81
CA LEU A 43 2.67 -7.96 -5.74
C LEU A 43 4.19 -8.16 -5.87
N ILE A 44 4.78 -9.02 -5.05
CA ILE A 44 6.22 -9.29 -5.08
C ILE A 44 6.48 -10.36 -6.15
N ALA A 45 7.35 -10.07 -7.10
CA ALA A 45 7.76 -11.02 -8.11
C ALA A 45 8.32 -12.31 -7.47
N PRO A 46 7.81 -13.49 -7.85
CA PRO A 46 8.25 -14.76 -7.28
C PRO A 46 9.59 -15.23 -7.89
N ASP A 47 10.08 -14.55 -8.94
CA ASP A 47 11.23 -14.99 -9.72
C ASP A 47 12.20 -13.86 -10.08
N SER A 48 13.48 -14.21 -10.21
CA SER A 48 14.54 -13.26 -10.54
C SER A 48 14.49 -12.78 -12.00
N ARG A 49 13.87 -13.53 -12.91
CA ARG A 49 13.88 -13.24 -14.35
C ARG A 49 12.92 -12.09 -14.66
N ALA A 50 11.64 -12.23 -14.32
CA ALA A 50 10.65 -11.18 -14.52
C ALA A 50 10.94 -9.96 -13.63
N GLY A 51 11.35 -10.19 -12.37
CA GLY A 51 11.76 -9.11 -11.47
C GLY A 51 12.98 -8.33 -11.98
N GLY A 52 13.99 -9.01 -12.54
CA GLY A 52 15.15 -8.37 -13.16
C GLY A 52 14.82 -7.58 -14.43
N MET A 53 13.71 -7.92 -15.10
CA MET A 53 13.18 -7.19 -16.25
C MET A 53 12.23 -6.04 -15.86
N GLY A 54 12.04 -5.79 -14.57
CA GLY A 54 11.12 -4.76 -14.06
C GLY A 54 9.67 -5.25 -14.00
N ASP A 55 9.46 -6.42 -13.39
CA ASP A 55 8.15 -7.05 -13.20
C ASP A 55 7.40 -7.34 -14.51
N VAL A 56 8.15 -7.77 -15.52
CA VAL A 56 7.64 -8.14 -16.84
C VAL A 56 7.49 -9.66 -16.94
N GLY A 57 6.26 -10.16 -16.86
CA GLY A 57 5.98 -11.61 -17.00
C GLY A 57 4.76 -12.00 -17.83
N ALA A 58 3.93 -11.04 -18.26
CA ALA A 58 2.67 -11.32 -18.94
C ALA A 58 2.85 -11.94 -20.34
N ALA A 59 3.88 -11.51 -21.07
CA ALA A 59 4.15 -11.91 -22.47
C ALA A 59 5.58 -12.47 -22.66
N THR A 60 6.15 -13.04 -21.60
CA THR A 60 7.43 -13.78 -21.68
C THR A 60 7.21 -15.21 -22.17
N SER A 61 8.28 -15.92 -22.51
CA SER A 61 8.19 -17.36 -22.78
C SER A 61 7.64 -18.13 -21.57
N PRO A 62 6.94 -19.25 -21.79
CA PRO A 62 6.42 -20.06 -20.69
C PRO A 62 7.54 -20.56 -19.79
N ASP A 63 7.25 -20.59 -18.50
CA ASP A 63 8.15 -20.99 -17.42
C ASP A 63 7.32 -21.45 -16.19
N GLY A 64 7.98 -22.04 -15.19
CA GLY A 64 7.30 -22.47 -13.96
C GLY A 64 6.59 -21.33 -13.20
N ASN A 65 7.09 -20.09 -13.35
CA ASN A 65 6.52 -18.90 -12.71
C ASN A 65 5.33 -18.31 -13.50
N SER A 66 4.95 -18.93 -14.62
CA SER A 66 3.83 -18.50 -15.45
C SER A 66 2.51 -18.52 -14.68
N ILE A 67 2.37 -19.35 -13.64
CA ILE A 67 1.18 -19.36 -12.77
C ILE A 67 0.96 -18.00 -12.09
N HIS A 68 2.04 -17.33 -11.65
CA HIS A 68 1.96 -16.02 -11.01
C HIS A 68 1.72 -14.90 -12.03
N TRP A 69 2.38 -14.97 -13.19
CA TRP A 69 2.37 -13.88 -14.18
C TRP A 69 1.24 -13.95 -15.20
N ASN A 70 1.10 -15.09 -15.87
CA ASN A 70 0.07 -15.36 -16.88
C ASN A 70 -0.04 -16.87 -17.11
N PRO A 71 -1.03 -17.55 -16.49
CA PRO A 71 -1.22 -18.99 -16.62
C PRO A 71 -1.49 -19.45 -18.06
N SER A 72 -2.01 -18.58 -18.93
CA SER A 72 -2.29 -18.95 -20.33
C SER A 72 -1.03 -19.29 -21.13
N LYS A 73 0.15 -18.81 -20.69
CA LYS A 73 1.44 -19.18 -21.28
C LYS A 73 1.70 -20.68 -21.21
N LEU A 74 1.19 -21.37 -20.18
CA LEU A 74 1.40 -22.81 -20.00
C LEU A 74 0.84 -23.64 -21.17
N ALA A 75 -0.12 -23.12 -21.94
CA ALA A 75 -0.64 -23.77 -23.14
C ALA A 75 0.37 -23.81 -24.31
N PHE A 76 1.45 -23.02 -24.23
CA PHE A 76 2.49 -22.90 -25.26
C PHE A 76 3.83 -23.46 -24.81
N VAL A 77 3.87 -24.27 -23.75
CA VAL A 77 5.08 -24.96 -23.32
C VAL A 77 5.49 -25.95 -24.43
N GLU A 78 6.71 -25.80 -24.94
CA GLU A 78 7.26 -26.66 -26.00
C GLU A 78 7.79 -27.99 -25.46
N ASP A 79 8.19 -28.02 -24.19
CA ASP A 79 8.74 -29.20 -23.52
C ASP A 79 7.63 -30.16 -23.04
N GLU A 80 7.87 -31.47 -23.14
CA GLU A 80 7.01 -32.45 -22.49
C GLU A 80 7.10 -32.29 -20.97
N LEU A 81 5.99 -31.88 -20.35
CA LEU A 81 5.84 -31.85 -18.90
C LEU A 81 5.67 -33.30 -18.39
N GLY A 82 6.80 -33.96 -18.09
CA GLY A 82 6.90 -35.34 -17.61
C GLY A 82 7.82 -35.48 -16.40
#